data_AF-A0A958X0F1-F1
#
_entry.id   AF-A0A958X0F1-F1
#
_cell.length_a   1.000
_cell.length_b   1.000
_cell.length_c   1.000
_cell.angle_alpha   90.00
_cell.angle_beta   90.00
_cell.angle_gamma   90.00
#
_symmetry.space_group_name_H-M   'P 1'
#
loop_
_entity.id
_entity.type
_entity.pdbx_description
1 polymer ?
#
loop_
_entity_poly.entity_id
_entity_poly.type
_entity_poly.pdbx_seq_one_letter_code
_entity_poly.pdbx_strand_id
1 'polypeptide(L)'
;MENYYEPEFVEQLFDDMSKSYSNMNLIASFGFSERWRRQCVAQIKFEENFVVVDLMTGMGECWHHILQKCKPGSKLIALDFSSQMIAHAKKRKQHFKQHPIDVLRESVFNNSIASNSADCVISGFGLKTFNRKQLVLLAREIRRILKPEGSFSLIDVSVPDNRLLKGLYMFYLKNIIPTLGRLFLGNPETYKMLGIYTESFKNARMVEEVFKEQGFAVQYREYFFGCATGVAGIRDSNPKIKPNESTNTHLLSLRTPHWFVVRVFPVQL
;
A
#
# COMPACT_ATOMS: atom_id res chain seq x y z
N MET A 1 10.23 -19.43 12.26
CA MET A 1 10.63 -18.12 11.74
C MET A 1 9.38 -17.26 11.74
N GLU A 2 9.36 -16.18 12.53
CA GLU A 2 8.27 -15.20 12.48
C GLU A 2 8.12 -14.72 11.03
N ASN A 3 6.95 -14.98 10.44
CA ASN A 3 6.67 -14.52 9.09
C ASN A 3 6.24 -13.06 9.20
N TYR A 4 7.21 -12.15 9.14
CA TYR A 4 6.98 -10.70 9.25
C TYR A 4 6.03 -10.17 8.15
N TYR A 5 5.76 -10.94 7.10
CA TYR A 5 4.77 -10.59 6.08
C TYR A 5 3.32 -10.94 6.44
N GLU A 6 3.04 -11.56 7.59
CA GLU A 6 1.66 -11.86 8.01
C GLU A 6 0.87 -10.56 8.24
N PRO A 7 -0.38 -10.46 7.74
CA PRO A 7 -1.19 -9.25 7.87
C PRO A 7 -1.30 -8.76 9.31
N GLU A 8 -1.50 -9.63 10.29
CA GLU A 8 -1.65 -9.24 11.70
C GLU A 8 -0.38 -8.58 12.25
N PHE A 9 0.80 -9.08 11.86
CA PHE A 9 2.08 -8.48 12.26
C PHE A 9 2.25 -7.10 11.62
N VAL A 10 1.90 -6.97 10.33
CA VAL A 10 2.00 -5.70 9.60
C VAL A 10 0.99 -4.68 10.15
N GLU A 11 -0.23 -5.09 10.48
CA GLU A 11 -1.26 -4.23 11.11
C GLU A 11 -0.75 -3.66 12.43
N GLN A 12 -0.28 -4.53 13.33
CA GLN A 12 0.24 -4.13 14.64
C GLN A 12 1.44 -3.18 14.50
N LEU A 13 2.36 -3.48 13.58
CA LEU A 13 3.53 -2.64 13.32
C LEU A 13 3.13 -1.20 12.96
N PHE A 14 2.14 -1.02 12.07
CA PHE A 14 1.68 0.31 11.67
C PHE A 14 0.79 0.98 12.72
N ASP A 15 -0.04 0.24 13.44
CA ASP A 15 -0.83 0.77 14.56
C ASP A 15 0.09 1.39 15.63
N ASP A 16 1.22 0.73 15.94
CA ASP A 16 2.22 1.23 16.88
C ASP A 16 2.96 2.48 16.38
N MET A 17 3.15 2.62 15.06
CA MET A 17 3.80 3.79 14.46
C MET A 17 2.88 5.00 14.31
N SER A 18 1.56 4.82 14.24
CA SER A 18 0.57 5.84 13.86
C SER A 18 0.82 7.25 14.46
N LYS A 19 1.15 7.33 15.75
CA LYS A 19 1.40 8.59 16.48
C LYS A 19 2.66 9.34 16.02
N SER A 20 3.66 8.63 15.53
CA SER A 20 4.99 9.17 15.24
C SER A 20 5.40 9.07 13.77
N TYR A 21 4.65 8.30 12.97
CA TYR A 21 4.95 7.96 11.59
C TYR A 21 5.12 9.18 10.69
N SER A 22 4.31 10.23 10.84
CA SER A 22 4.43 11.44 10.00
C SER A 22 5.76 12.16 10.22
N ASN A 23 6.15 12.35 11.48
CA ASN A 23 7.42 13.01 11.83
C ASN A 23 8.60 12.13 11.41
N MET A 24 8.49 10.82 11.62
CA MET A 24 9.56 9.91 11.25
C MET A 24 9.70 9.76 9.74
N ASN A 25 8.62 9.75 8.97
CA ASN A 25 8.70 9.76 7.51
C ASN A 25 9.36 11.04 6.99
N LEU A 26 9.04 12.20 7.58
CA LEU A 26 9.68 13.46 7.21
C LEU A 26 11.18 13.42 7.49
N ILE A 27 11.56 13.00 8.69
CA ILE A 27 12.97 12.87 9.11
C ILE A 27 13.69 11.84 8.23
N ALA A 28 13.14 10.62 8.13
CA ALA A 28 13.77 9.50 7.45
C ALA A 28 13.91 9.68 5.95
N SER A 29 13.02 10.46 5.36
CA SER A 29 13.13 10.80 3.94
C SER A 29 13.81 12.14 3.70
N PHE A 30 14.20 12.91 4.72
CA PHE A 30 14.60 14.32 4.56
C PHE A 30 13.60 15.12 3.68
N GLY A 31 12.30 14.82 3.81
CA GLY A 31 11.24 15.40 2.99
C GLY A 31 11.12 14.86 1.55
N PHE A 32 11.99 13.97 1.10
CA PHE A 32 11.90 13.37 -0.24
C PHE A 32 10.64 12.52 -0.42
N SER A 33 10.07 11.95 0.65
CA SER A 33 8.84 11.14 0.55
C SER A 33 7.69 11.94 -0.06
N GLU A 34 7.59 13.23 0.23
CA GLU A 34 6.56 14.10 -0.32
C GLU A 34 6.77 14.36 -1.81
N ARG A 35 8.02 14.59 -2.21
CA ARG A 35 8.39 14.70 -3.62
C ARG A 35 8.06 13.42 -4.38
N TRP A 36 8.39 12.27 -3.81
CA TRP A 36 8.16 10.96 -4.40
C TRP A 36 6.66 10.64 -4.55
N ARG A 37 5.82 10.96 -3.55
CA ARG A 37 4.36 10.85 -3.68
C ARG A 37 3.83 11.72 -4.82
N ARG A 38 4.27 12.98 -4.90
CA ARG A 38 3.90 13.87 -6.01
C ARG A 38 4.29 13.28 -7.38
N GLN A 39 5.51 12.75 -7.50
CA GLN A 39 6.00 12.14 -8.74
C GLN A 39 5.24 10.84 -9.09
N CYS A 40 4.87 10.05 -8.09
CA CYS A 40 4.05 8.85 -8.24
C CYS A 40 2.66 9.21 -8.79
N VAL A 41 1.97 10.19 -8.19
CA VAL A 41 0.67 10.67 -8.66
C VAL A 41 0.77 11.26 -10.08
N ALA A 42 1.86 11.96 -10.38
CA ALA A 42 2.07 12.56 -11.71
C ALA A 42 2.25 11.53 -12.84
N GLN A 43 2.39 10.24 -12.56
CA GLN A 43 2.39 9.19 -13.58
C GLN A 43 0.99 8.93 -14.16
N ILE A 44 -0.08 9.37 -13.47
CA ILE A 44 -1.45 9.14 -13.88
C ILE A 44 -1.99 10.34 -14.66
N LYS A 45 -2.65 10.07 -15.79
CA LYS A 45 -3.42 11.07 -16.53
C LYS A 45 -4.85 11.11 -15.99
N PHE A 46 -5.15 12.13 -15.20
CA PHE A 46 -6.48 12.30 -14.60
C PHE A 46 -7.48 12.86 -15.62
N GLU A 47 -8.67 12.28 -15.67
CA GLU A 47 -9.81 12.78 -16.44
C GLU A 47 -11.00 13.11 -15.51
N GLU A 48 -12.06 13.66 -16.10
CA GLU A 48 -13.30 13.95 -15.37
C GLU A 48 -14.00 12.66 -14.94
N ASN A 49 -14.78 12.74 -13.85
CA ASN A 49 -15.53 11.62 -13.30
C ASN A 49 -14.67 10.40 -12.91
N PHE A 50 -13.37 10.61 -12.64
CA PHE A 50 -12.43 9.55 -12.30
C PHE A 50 -12.70 8.96 -10.93
N VAL A 51 -12.69 7.63 -10.85
CA VAL A 51 -12.64 6.88 -9.60
C VAL A 51 -11.18 6.53 -9.32
N VAL A 52 -10.59 7.21 -8.35
CA VAL A 52 -9.22 6.98 -7.91
C VAL A 52 -9.24 6.08 -6.68
N VAL A 53 -8.43 5.03 -6.65
CA VAL A 53 -8.25 4.18 -5.48
C VAL A 53 -6.85 4.38 -4.91
N ASP A 54 -6.73 4.78 -3.65
CA ASP A 54 -5.47 4.85 -2.90
C ASP A 54 -5.37 3.63 -1.97
N LEU A 55 -4.57 2.64 -2.39
CA LEU A 55 -4.35 1.40 -1.66
C LEU A 55 -3.20 1.55 -0.66
N MET A 56 -3.36 0.95 0.53
CA MET A 56 -2.44 1.12 1.65
C MET A 56 -2.30 2.62 1.96
N THR A 57 -3.45 3.29 2.08
CA THR A 57 -3.52 4.76 2.14
C THR A 57 -2.81 5.33 3.38
N GLY A 58 -2.60 4.52 4.42
CA GLY A 58 -2.09 4.96 5.70
C GLY A 58 -3.00 6.04 6.30
N MET A 59 -2.41 7.19 6.59
CA MET A 59 -3.13 8.36 7.11
C MET A 59 -3.64 9.28 5.98
N GLY A 60 -3.56 8.84 4.72
CA GLY A 60 -3.92 9.61 3.53
C GLY A 60 -2.80 10.53 3.08
N GLU A 61 -1.53 10.10 3.13
CA GLU A 61 -0.37 10.92 2.77
C GLU A 61 -0.32 11.28 1.28
N CYS A 62 -0.96 10.49 0.40
CA CYS A 62 -1.03 10.79 -1.03
C CYS A 62 -2.15 11.79 -1.38
N TRP A 63 -3.13 12.00 -0.49
CA TRP A 63 -4.39 12.66 -0.84
C TRP A 63 -4.21 14.10 -1.34
N HIS A 64 -3.30 14.87 -0.75
CA HIS A 64 -3.03 16.23 -1.21
C HIS A 64 -2.64 16.28 -2.70
N HIS A 65 -1.73 15.39 -3.13
CA HIS A 65 -1.28 15.31 -4.51
C HIS A 65 -2.34 14.75 -5.44
N ILE A 66 -3.08 13.73 -4.98
CA ILE A 66 -4.17 13.12 -5.76
C ILE A 66 -5.26 14.15 -6.02
N LEU A 67 -5.76 14.80 -4.98
CA LEU A 67 -6.92 15.68 -5.05
C LEU A 67 -6.62 16.98 -5.83
N GLN A 68 -5.36 17.43 -5.85
CA GLN A 68 -4.93 18.51 -6.74
C GLN A 68 -5.02 18.17 -8.23
N LYS A 69 -4.97 16.88 -8.58
CA LYS A 69 -5.06 16.39 -9.96
C LYS A 69 -6.48 15.97 -10.34
N CYS A 70 -7.33 15.66 -9.36
CA CYS A 70 -8.73 15.31 -9.59
C CYS A 70 -9.48 16.44 -10.29
N LYS A 71 -10.18 16.08 -11.37
CA LYS A 71 -11.09 16.97 -12.11
C LYS A 71 -12.53 16.85 -11.56
N PRO A 72 -13.47 17.74 -11.96
CA PRO A 72 -14.86 17.66 -11.52
C PRO A 72 -15.47 16.25 -11.68
N GLY A 73 -16.33 15.89 -10.72
CA GLY A 73 -16.98 14.58 -10.66
C GLY A 73 -16.09 13.41 -10.20
N SER A 74 -14.78 13.62 -10.01
CA SER A 74 -13.89 12.57 -9.51
C SER A 74 -14.16 12.24 -8.05
N LYS A 75 -13.93 10.97 -7.66
CA LYS A 75 -13.97 10.51 -6.27
C LYS A 75 -12.73 9.72 -5.90
N LEU A 76 -12.37 9.79 -4.63
CA LEU A 76 -11.26 9.06 -4.05
C LEU A 76 -11.81 7.96 -3.13
N ILE A 77 -11.39 6.72 -3.33
CA ILE A 77 -11.60 5.60 -2.42
C ILE A 77 -10.25 5.27 -1.79
N ALA A 78 -10.13 5.43 -0.48
CA ALA A 78 -8.91 5.20 0.26
C ALA A 78 -9.07 3.94 1.12
N LEU A 79 -8.12 3.02 1.04
CA LEU A 79 -8.20 1.71 1.68
C LEU A 79 -6.93 1.41 2.49
N ASP A 80 -7.14 1.08 3.77
CA ASP A 80 -6.10 0.58 4.66
C ASP A 80 -6.74 -0.33 5.72
N PHE A 81 -6.07 -1.40 6.11
CA PHE A 81 -6.55 -2.32 7.13
C PHE A 81 -6.31 -1.83 8.57
N SER A 82 -5.31 -0.98 8.79
CA SER A 82 -4.91 -0.50 10.12
C SER A 82 -5.97 0.41 10.74
N SER A 83 -6.35 0.06 11.97
CA SER A 83 -7.37 0.80 12.72
C SER A 83 -6.93 2.25 12.99
N GLN A 84 -5.67 2.42 13.40
CA GLN A 84 -5.15 3.72 13.80
C GLN A 84 -4.87 4.60 12.58
N MET A 85 -4.31 4.02 11.51
CA MET A 85 -4.08 4.74 10.25
C MET A 85 -5.40 5.30 9.69
N ILE A 86 -6.45 4.48 9.64
CA ILE A 86 -7.78 4.91 9.20
C ILE A 86 -8.38 5.98 10.12
N ALA A 87 -8.18 5.90 11.44
CA ALA A 87 -8.65 6.93 12.35
C ALA A 87 -7.98 8.29 12.05
N HIS A 88 -6.68 8.30 11.76
CA HIS A 88 -5.95 9.49 11.32
C HIS A 88 -6.39 9.97 9.93
N ALA A 89 -6.60 9.07 8.97
CA ALA A 89 -7.10 9.40 7.63
C ALA A 89 -8.49 10.05 7.69
N LYS A 90 -9.41 9.53 8.53
CA LYS A 90 -10.74 10.13 8.75
C LYS A 90 -10.66 11.54 9.34
N LYS A 91 -9.70 11.82 10.23
CA LYS A 91 -9.43 13.19 10.70
C LYS A 91 -8.90 14.06 9.57
N ARG A 92 -7.93 13.57 8.80
CA ARG A 92 -7.34 14.29 7.66
C ARG A 92 -8.38 14.64 6.59
N LYS A 93 -9.36 13.76 6.35
CA LYS A 93 -10.48 13.98 5.41
C LYS A 93 -11.21 15.29 5.68
N GLN A 94 -11.26 15.75 6.94
CA GLN A 94 -11.92 17.01 7.32
C GLN A 94 -11.26 18.26 6.70
N HIS A 95 -10.02 18.16 6.21
CA HIS A 95 -9.35 19.23 5.46
C HIS A 95 -9.69 19.24 3.96
N PHE A 96 -10.38 18.22 3.46
CA PHE A 96 -10.70 18.03 2.04
C PHE A 96 -12.21 17.96 1.78
N LYS A 97 -13.01 18.76 2.51
CA LYS A 97 -14.49 18.68 2.49
C LYS A 97 -15.13 18.87 1.10
N GLN A 98 -14.41 19.49 0.17
CA GLN A 98 -14.87 19.73 -1.21
C GLN A 98 -14.72 18.50 -2.11
N HIS A 99 -14.00 17.48 -1.67
CA HIS A 99 -13.77 16.26 -2.44
C HIS A 99 -14.55 15.08 -1.85
N PRO A 100 -15.21 14.26 -2.68
CA PRO A 100 -15.80 13.01 -2.22
C PRO A 100 -14.68 11.98 -1.96
N ILE A 101 -14.51 11.63 -0.70
CA ILE A 101 -13.50 10.68 -0.23
C ILE A 101 -14.17 9.58 0.59
N ASP A 102 -14.13 8.34 0.13
CA ASP A 102 -14.57 7.16 0.89
C ASP A 102 -13.35 6.54 1.57
N VAL A 103 -13.45 6.24 2.86
CA VAL A 103 -12.33 5.69 3.66
C VAL A 103 -12.75 4.34 4.21
N LEU A 104 -12.16 3.28 3.67
CA LEU A 104 -12.47 1.88 3.95
C LEU A 104 -11.42 1.27 4.87
N ARG A 105 -11.86 0.70 6.00
CA ARG A 105 -10.99 -0.12 6.87
C ARG A 105 -11.08 -1.57 6.43
N GLU A 106 -10.31 -1.95 5.43
CA GLU A 106 -10.39 -3.26 4.79
C GLU A 106 -9.00 -3.73 4.33
N SER A 107 -8.84 -5.04 4.19
CA SER A 107 -7.60 -5.62 3.63
C SER A 107 -7.56 -5.41 2.13
N VAL A 108 -6.38 -5.13 1.58
CA VAL A 108 -6.22 -5.08 0.12
C VAL A 108 -6.64 -6.41 -0.52
N PHE A 109 -6.42 -7.55 0.13
CA PHE A 109 -6.76 -8.86 -0.42
C PHE A 109 -8.24 -9.24 -0.28
N ASN A 110 -9.02 -8.49 0.50
CA ASN A 110 -10.44 -8.73 0.73
C ASN A 110 -11.13 -7.40 1.02
N ASN A 111 -11.64 -6.75 -0.03
CA ASN A 111 -12.26 -5.44 0.05
C ASN A 111 -13.56 -5.36 -0.75
N SER A 112 -14.36 -4.35 -0.44
CA SER A 112 -15.69 -4.08 -1.00
C SER A 112 -15.67 -3.25 -2.29
N ILE A 113 -14.49 -2.92 -2.83
CA ILE A 113 -14.38 -2.16 -4.07
C ILE A 113 -14.88 -3.01 -5.24
N ALA A 114 -15.82 -2.48 -6.01
CA ALA A 114 -16.43 -3.20 -7.13
C ALA A 114 -15.41 -3.51 -8.24
N SER A 115 -15.60 -4.63 -8.93
CA SER A 115 -14.77 -4.97 -10.08
C SER A 115 -14.97 -3.99 -11.24
N ASN A 116 -13.93 -3.70 -12.02
CA ASN A 116 -13.94 -2.77 -13.15
C ASN A 116 -14.54 -1.39 -12.81
N SER A 117 -14.27 -0.87 -11.61
CA SER A 117 -14.87 0.37 -11.12
C SER A 117 -13.88 1.54 -10.98
N ALA A 118 -12.59 1.25 -10.82
CA ALA A 118 -11.53 2.24 -10.66
C ALA A 118 -10.91 2.65 -12.00
N ASP A 119 -10.77 3.95 -12.23
CA ASP A 119 -10.03 4.49 -13.39
C ASP A 119 -8.52 4.46 -13.15
N CYS A 120 -8.10 4.68 -11.90
CA CYS A 120 -6.72 4.49 -11.51
C CYS A 120 -6.53 3.99 -10.08
N VAL A 121 -5.39 3.33 -9.87
CA VAL A 121 -4.91 2.87 -8.56
C VAL A 121 -3.58 3.52 -8.23
N ILE A 122 -3.47 4.08 -7.04
CA ILE A 122 -2.25 4.67 -6.50
C ILE A 122 -1.90 3.95 -5.20
N SER A 123 -0.61 3.77 -4.91
CA SER A 123 -0.15 3.35 -3.60
C SER A 123 1.20 3.94 -3.28
N GLY A 124 1.32 4.51 -2.08
CA GLY A 124 2.56 5.09 -1.58
C GLY A 124 3.11 4.32 -0.38
N PHE A 125 4.27 3.70 -0.55
CA PHE A 125 5.10 3.11 0.52
C PHE A 125 4.54 1.88 1.25
N GLY A 126 3.75 1.04 0.57
CA GLY A 126 3.25 -0.23 1.11
C GLY A 126 3.82 -1.51 0.47
N LEU A 127 4.46 -1.45 -0.69
CA LEU A 127 4.87 -2.63 -1.47
C LEU A 127 5.91 -3.52 -0.75
N LYS A 128 6.81 -2.91 0.01
CA LYS A 128 7.90 -3.61 0.73
C LYS A 128 7.39 -4.57 1.82
N THR A 129 6.14 -4.44 2.25
CA THR A 129 5.52 -5.32 3.24
C THR A 129 4.84 -6.53 2.62
N PHE A 130 5.06 -6.80 1.32
CA PHE A 130 4.59 -8.01 0.66
C PHE A 130 5.74 -8.90 0.21
N ASN A 131 5.56 -10.21 0.39
CA ASN A 131 6.37 -11.21 -0.29
C ASN A 131 5.88 -11.44 -1.74
N ARG A 132 6.62 -12.22 -2.54
CA ARG A 132 6.25 -12.49 -3.95
C ARG A 132 4.83 -13.05 -4.11
N LYS A 133 4.37 -13.97 -3.24
CA LYS A 133 3.02 -14.56 -3.33
C LYS A 133 1.95 -13.49 -3.11
N GLN A 134 2.15 -12.62 -2.11
CA GLN A 134 1.26 -11.51 -1.83
C GLN A 134 1.27 -10.46 -2.94
N LEU A 135 2.41 -10.20 -3.59
CA LEU A 135 2.47 -9.32 -4.76
C LEU A 135 1.62 -9.86 -5.93
N VAL A 136 1.56 -11.20 -6.12
CA VAL A 136 0.67 -11.81 -7.13
C VAL A 136 -0.79 -11.56 -6.78
N LEU A 137 -1.17 -11.72 -5.51
CA LEU A 137 -2.53 -11.41 -5.04
C LEU A 137 -2.87 -9.93 -5.21
N LEU A 138 -1.93 -9.03 -4.88
CA LEU A 138 -2.07 -7.59 -5.07
C LEU A 138 -2.30 -7.25 -6.54
N ALA A 139 -1.50 -7.81 -7.44
CA ALA A 139 -1.64 -7.59 -8.88
C ALA A 139 -3.01 -8.07 -9.41
N ARG A 140 -3.48 -9.24 -8.96
CA ARG A 140 -4.81 -9.75 -9.31
C ARG A 140 -5.93 -8.85 -8.80
N GLU A 141 -5.78 -8.35 -7.59
CA GLU A 141 -6.76 -7.47 -7.00
C GLU A 141 -6.82 -6.11 -7.70
N ILE A 142 -5.67 -5.49 -7.96
CA ILE A 142 -5.58 -4.26 -8.76
C ILE A 142 -6.20 -4.49 -10.14
N ARG A 143 -5.98 -5.66 -10.75
CA ARG A 143 -6.60 -6.01 -12.03
C ARG A 143 -8.11 -6.11 -11.91
N ARG A 144 -8.63 -6.71 -10.83
CA ARG A 144 -10.06 -6.87 -10.57
C ARG A 144 -10.76 -5.52 -10.47
N ILE A 145 -10.21 -4.59 -9.70
CA ILE A 145 -10.85 -3.29 -9.42
C ILE A 145 -10.69 -2.26 -10.55
N LEU A 146 -9.55 -2.27 -11.26
CA LEU A 146 -9.33 -1.36 -12.38
C LEU A 146 -10.31 -1.64 -13.52
N LYS A 147 -10.83 -0.61 -14.18
CA LYS A 147 -11.49 -0.72 -15.48
C LYS A 147 -10.51 -1.27 -16.53
N PRO A 148 -10.99 -1.87 -17.64
CA PRO A 148 -10.14 -2.08 -18.82
C PRO A 148 -9.46 -0.77 -19.21
N GLU A 149 -8.16 -0.82 -19.55
CA GLU A 149 -7.32 0.36 -19.82
C GLU A 149 -7.13 1.33 -18.63
N GLY A 150 -7.62 0.97 -17.45
CA GLY A 150 -7.34 1.68 -16.20
C GLY A 150 -5.86 1.64 -15.85
N SER A 151 -5.38 2.69 -15.19
CA SER A 151 -3.94 2.90 -14.93
C SER A 151 -3.57 2.68 -13.47
N PHE A 152 -2.30 2.40 -13.20
CA PHE A 152 -1.79 2.34 -11.83
C PHE A 152 -0.44 3.02 -11.69
N SER A 153 -0.12 3.46 -10.47
CA SER A 153 1.18 4.00 -10.10
C SER A 153 1.47 3.68 -8.64
N LEU A 154 2.49 2.85 -8.41
CA LEU A 154 2.86 2.34 -7.08
C LEU A 154 4.32 2.68 -6.82
N ILE A 155 4.64 3.13 -5.62
CA ILE A 155 5.99 3.54 -5.24
C ILE A 155 6.35 3.00 -3.86
N ASP A 156 7.62 2.64 -3.67
CA ASP A 156 8.18 2.40 -2.35
C ASP A 156 9.62 2.87 -2.22
N VAL A 157 10.10 2.93 -0.98
CA VAL A 157 11.50 3.16 -0.63
C VAL A 157 12.33 1.94 -1.03
N SER A 158 13.52 2.17 -1.58
CA SER A 158 14.39 1.13 -2.11
C SER A 158 15.85 1.40 -1.81
N VAL A 159 16.68 0.39 -2.05
CA VAL A 159 18.13 0.47 -1.88
C VAL A 159 18.74 0.90 -3.22
N PRO A 160 19.47 2.03 -3.28
CA PRO A 160 20.11 2.48 -4.50
C PRO A 160 21.26 1.55 -4.93
N ASP A 161 21.48 1.41 -6.24
CA ASP A 161 22.53 0.54 -6.78
C ASP A 161 23.94 1.13 -6.67
N ASN A 162 24.05 2.47 -6.65
CA ASN A 162 25.33 3.15 -6.49
C ASN A 162 25.97 2.78 -5.14
N ARG A 163 27.17 2.18 -5.16
CA ARG A 163 27.82 1.61 -3.96
C ARG A 163 28.10 2.65 -2.86
N LEU A 164 28.50 3.87 -3.23
CA LEU A 164 28.78 4.93 -2.26
C LEU A 164 27.49 5.42 -1.61
N LEU A 165 26.48 5.72 -2.43
CA LEU A 165 25.18 6.15 -1.95
C LEU A 165 24.51 5.07 -1.10
N LYS A 166 24.60 3.80 -1.52
CA LYS A 166 24.13 2.64 -0.76
C LYS A 166 24.78 2.55 0.61
N GLY A 167 26.10 2.73 0.69
CA GLY A 167 26.82 2.72 1.97
C GLY A 167 26.29 3.77 2.95
N LEU A 168 26.19 5.02 2.48
CA LEU A 168 25.66 6.14 3.28
C LEU A 168 24.19 5.92 3.66
N TYR A 169 23.38 5.47 2.70
CA TYR A 169 21.96 5.23 2.86
C TYR A 169 21.67 4.12 3.88
N MET A 170 22.36 2.98 3.76
CA MET A 170 22.20 1.87 4.71
C MET A 170 22.74 2.24 6.09
N PHE A 171 23.84 3.01 6.19
CA PHE A 171 24.32 3.52 7.46
C PHE A 171 23.27 4.39 8.14
N TYR A 172 22.66 5.31 7.39
CA TYR A 172 21.59 6.18 7.87
C TYR A 172 20.37 5.38 8.37
N LEU A 173 19.87 4.44 7.55
CA LEU A 173 18.72 3.60 7.91
C LEU A 173 18.98 2.69 9.12
N LYS A 174 20.18 2.12 9.25
CA LYS A 174 20.50 1.14 10.31
C LYS A 174 20.92 1.79 11.63
N ASN A 175 21.51 2.99 11.59
CA ASN A 175 22.12 3.60 12.78
C ASN A 175 21.43 4.90 13.19
N ILE A 176 21.16 5.79 12.23
CA ILE A 176 20.60 7.12 12.54
C ILE A 176 19.11 7.02 12.82
N ILE A 177 18.34 6.33 11.96
CA ILE A 177 16.89 6.16 12.12
C ILE A 177 16.51 5.54 13.46
N PRO A 178 17.06 4.38 13.89
CA PRO A 178 16.70 3.81 15.19
C PRO A 178 17.12 4.69 16.36
N THR A 179 18.23 5.44 16.23
CA THR A 179 18.68 6.38 17.28
C THR A 179 17.72 7.55 17.43
N LEU A 180 17.25 8.13 16.32
CA LEU A 180 16.22 9.18 16.34
C LEU A 180 14.88 8.64 16.84
N GLY A 181 14.50 7.42 16.45
CA GLY A 181 13.32 6.74 16.98
C GLY A 181 13.38 6.55 18.50
N ARG A 182 14.55 6.16 19.03
CA ARG A 182 14.78 6.06 20.49
C ARG A 182 14.70 7.43 21.18
N LEU A 183 15.33 8.45 20.59
CA LEU A 183 15.45 9.77 21.21
C LEU A 183 14.13 10.55 21.22
N PHE A 184 13.33 10.44 20.16
CA PHE A 184 12.14 11.27 19.98
C PHE A 184 10.81 10.53 20.16
N LEU A 185 10.78 9.19 20.00
CA LEU A 185 9.53 8.47 19.72
C LEU A 185 9.33 7.17 20.53
N GLY A 186 10.28 6.80 21.39
CA GLY A 186 10.12 5.76 22.40
C GLY A 186 10.10 4.30 21.91
N ASN A 187 10.10 4.01 20.60
CA ASN A 187 10.10 2.64 20.09
C ASN A 187 11.09 2.42 18.92
N PRO A 188 12.34 2.03 19.20
CA PRO A 188 13.36 1.79 18.16
C PRO A 188 13.12 0.50 17.35
N GLU A 189 12.48 -0.53 17.92
CA GLU A 189 12.33 -1.83 17.25
C GLU A 189 11.36 -1.76 16.07
N THR A 190 10.28 -1.00 16.19
CA THR A 190 9.32 -0.78 15.11
C THR A 190 9.97 -0.11 13.88
N TYR A 191 10.90 0.83 14.11
CA TYR A 191 11.62 1.51 13.02
C TYR A 191 12.75 0.67 12.41
N LYS A 192 13.34 -0.23 13.19
CA LYS A 192 14.29 -1.23 12.68
C LYS A 192 13.63 -2.15 11.65
N MET A 193 12.35 -2.51 11.85
CA MET A 193 11.59 -3.30 10.89
C MET A 193 11.44 -2.59 9.53
N LEU A 194 11.28 -1.26 9.49
CA LEU A 194 11.25 -0.52 8.21
C LEU A 194 12.57 -0.67 7.44
N GLY A 195 13.71 -0.68 8.13
CA GLY A 195 15.01 -0.95 7.55
C GLY A 195 15.11 -2.37 6.99
N ILE A 196 14.63 -3.36 7.73
CA ILE A 196 14.58 -4.77 7.30
C ILE A 196 13.73 -4.92 6.05
N TYR A 197 12.52 -4.35 6.01
CA TYR A 197 11.68 -4.39 4.81
C TYR A 197 12.33 -3.72 3.61
N THR A 198 12.94 -2.56 3.80
CA THR A 198 13.60 -1.84 2.71
C THR A 198 14.77 -2.65 2.14
N GLU A 199 15.58 -3.26 3.00
CA GLU A 199 16.70 -4.11 2.60
C GLU A 199 16.23 -5.38 1.89
N SER A 200 15.18 -6.03 2.39
CA SER A 200 14.59 -7.23 1.78
C SER A 200 13.89 -6.94 0.45
N PHE A 201 13.16 -5.82 0.36
CA PHE A 201 12.46 -5.39 -0.85
C PHE A 201 13.44 -5.10 -1.98
N LYS A 202 14.61 -4.53 -1.66
CA LYS A 202 15.66 -4.06 -2.59
C LYS A 202 15.14 -2.96 -3.52
N ASN A 203 14.23 -3.28 -4.44
CA ASN A 203 13.62 -2.36 -5.39
C ASN A 203 12.32 -2.94 -5.98
N ALA A 204 11.61 -2.13 -6.79
CA ALA A 204 10.34 -2.52 -7.40
C ALA A 204 10.43 -3.50 -8.60
N ARG A 205 11.60 -4.10 -8.91
CA ARG A 205 11.72 -5.02 -10.06
C ARG A 205 10.90 -6.29 -9.91
N MET A 206 10.81 -6.84 -8.70
CA MET A 206 9.94 -7.99 -8.44
C MET A 206 8.47 -7.64 -8.66
N VAL A 207 8.07 -6.40 -8.33
CA VAL A 207 6.71 -5.89 -8.59
C VAL A 207 6.47 -5.77 -10.09
N GLU A 208 7.44 -5.22 -10.84
CA GLU A 208 7.38 -5.12 -12.30
C GLU A 208 7.15 -6.49 -12.96
N GLU A 209 7.95 -7.49 -12.58
CA GLU A 209 7.84 -8.86 -13.10
C GLU A 209 6.45 -9.45 -12.82
N VAL A 210 6.02 -9.43 -11.56
CA VAL A 210 4.74 -10.01 -11.13
C VAL A 210 3.56 -9.33 -11.82
N PHE A 211 3.59 -8.00 -11.98
CA PHE A 211 2.51 -7.28 -12.65
C PHE A 211 2.49 -7.60 -14.15
N LYS A 212 3.64 -7.71 -14.82
CA LYS A 212 3.69 -8.17 -16.22
C LYS A 212 3.09 -9.57 -16.37
N GLU A 213 3.40 -10.49 -15.45
CA GLU A 213 2.82 -11.85 -15.43
C GLU A 213 1.28 -11.85 -15.29
N GLN A 214 0.71 -10.84 -14.63
CA GLN A 214 -0.74 -10.66 -14.47
C GLN A 214 -1.40 -9.80 -15.58
N GLY A 215 -0.70 -9.59 -16.71
CA GLY A 215 -1.27 -8.93 -17.90
C GLY A 215 -1.37 -7.42 -17.79
N PHE A 216 -0.38 -6.78 -17.16
CA PHE A 216 -0.22 -5.34 -17.20
C PHE A 216 0.93 -4.94 -18.12
N ALA A 217 0.77 -3.86 -18.88
CA ALA A 217 1.88 -3.12 -19.45
C ALA A 217 2.52 -2.25 -18.36
N VAL A 218 3.73 -2.61 -17.93
CA VAL A 218 4.40 -2.01 -16.76
C VAL A 218 5.68 -1.29 -17.15
N GLN A 219 5.87 -0.09 -16.61
CA GLN A 219 7.09 0.69 -16.66
C GLN A 219 7.69 0.81 -15.26
N TYR A 220 8.94 0.38 -15.13
CA TYR A 220 9.74 0.60 -13.91
C TYR A 220 10.20 2.06 -13.83
N ARG A 221 10.21 2.61 -12.61
CA ARG A 221 10.61 3.99 -12.32
C ARG A 221 11.61 4.02 -11.16
N GLU A 222 12.65 4.82 -11.34
CA GLU A 222 13.59 5.16 -10.28
C GLU A 222 13.42 6.63 -9.89
N TYR A 223 13.54 6.89 -8.59
CA TYR A 223 13.49 8.22 -8.02
C TYR A 223 14.74 8.44 -7.18
N PHE A 224 15.39 9.58 -7.41
CA PHE A 224 16.59 10.00 -6.69
C PHE A 224 17.65 8.87 -6.63
N PHE A 225 18.17 8.49 -7.79
CA PHE A 225 19.23 7.47 -7.94
C PHE A 225 18.90 6.09 -7.31
N GLY A 226 17.61 5.74 -7.23
CA GLY A 226 17.15 4.44 -6.72
C GLY A 226 16.84 4.41 -5.22
N CYS A 227 16.85 5.55 -4.53
CA CYS A 227 16.42 5.62 -3.12
C CYS A 227 14.91 5.37 -2.95
N ALA A 228 14.13 5.60 -4.00
CA ALA A 228 12.78 5.07 -4.12
C ALA A 228 12.59 4.54 -5.54
N THR A 229 11.78 3.49 -5.67
CA THR A 229 11.49 2.86 -6.95
C THR A 229 10.02 2.49 -6.99
N GLY A 230 9.47 2.39 -8.19
CA GLY A 230 8.07 2.13 -8.37
C GLY A 230 7.76 1.53 -9.73
N VAL A 231 6.48 1.23 -9.92
CA VAL A 231 5.92 0.76 -11.17
C VAL A 231 4.72 1.61 -11.52
N ALA A 232 4.60 1.97 -12.80
CA ALA A 232 3.41 2.59 -13.35
C ALA A 232 3.01 1.87 -14.63
N GLY A 233 1.72 1.80 -14.92
CA GLY A 233 1.26 1.01 -16.04
C GLY A 233 -0.23 1.08 -16.28
N ILE A 234 -0.69 0.27 -17.23
CA ILE A 234 -2.10 0.13 -17.60
C ILE A 234 -2.51 -1.34 -17.59
N ARG A 235 -3.79 -1.58 -17.31
CA ARG A 235 -4.39 -2.90 -17.43
C ARG A 235 -4.62 -3.22 -18.92
N ASP A 236 -3.91 -4.22 -19.44
CA ASP A 236 -4.10 -4.65 -20.83
C ASP A 236 -5.53 -5.17 -21.04
N SER A 237 -6.20 -4.66 -22.09
CA SER A 237 -7.51 -5.12 -22.57
C SER A 237 -7.55 -6.59 -23.02
N ASN A 238 -6.43 -7.14 -23.49
CA ASN A 238 -6.35 -8.53 -23.97
C ASN A 238 -5.13 -9.28 -23.38
N PRO A 239 -5.22 -9.78 -22.15
CA PRO A 239 -4.05 -10.28 -21.43
C PRO A 239 -3.65 -11.68 -21.93
N LYS A 240 -2.40 -11.84 -22.36
CA LYS A 240 -1.77 -13.17 -22.45
C LYS A 240 -1.30 -13.57 -21.05
N ILE A 241 -2.22 -13.92 -20.15
CA ILE A 241 -1.89 -14.39 -18.80
C ILE A 241 -1.18 -15.74 -18.96
N LYS A 242 0.07 -15.84 -18.52
CA LYS A 242 0.75 -17.14 -18.47
C LYS A 242 0.02 -18.02 -17.45
N PRO A 243 -0.34 -19.27 -17.79
CA PRO A 243 -0.90 -20.18 -16.80
C PRO A 243 0.12 -20.38 -15.68
N ASN A 244 -0.28 -20.10 -14.43
CA ASN A 244 0.56 -20.40 -13.27
C ASN A 244 0.50 -21.91 -12.98
N GLU A 245 1.64 -22.59 -13.03
CA GLU A 245 1.83 -23.95 -12.51
C GLU A 245 1.79 -23.94 -10.97
N SER A 246 0.67 -23.55 -10.36
CA SER A 246 0.45 -23.77 -8.91
C SER A 246 -1.00 -23.57 -8.45
N THR A 247 -2.01 -23.79 -9.28
CA THR A 247 -3.38 -23.99 -8.79
C THR A 247 -3.62 -25.48 -8.54
N ASN A 248 -3.00 -26.01 -7.49
CA ASN A 248 -3.58 -27.17 -6.79
C ASN A 248 -4.57 -26.61 -5.77
N THR A 249 -5.85 -26.74 -6.14
CA THR A 249 -7.01 -26.35 -5.36
C THR A 249 -7.10 -27.22 -4.11
N HIS A 250 -6.46 -26.81 -3.02
CA HIS A 250 -6.92 -27.16 -1.68
C HIS A 250 -7.60 -25.94 -1.08
N LEU A 251 -8.91 -25.88 -1.34
CA LEU A 251 -9.87 -25.13 -0.53
C LEU A 251 -9.75 -25.66 0.91
N LEU A 252 -9.00 -24.95 1.76
CA LEU A 252 -9.17 -25.07 3.20
C LEU A 252 -10.52 -24.44 3.54
N SER A 253 -11.52 -25.30 3.70
CA SER A 253 -12.77 -24.94 4.37
C SER A 253 -12.43 -24.50 5.80
N LEU A 254 -12.38 -23.20 6.05
CA LEU A 254 -12.50 -22.68 7.41
C LEU A 254 -13.93 -22.95 7.87
N ARG A 255 -14.14 -24.13 8.45
CA ARG A 255 -15.33 -24.44 9.24
C ARG A 255 -15.36 -23.45 10.41
N THR A 256 -16.44 -22.68 10.47
CA THR A 256 -16.82 -21.88 11.63
C THR A 256 -16.99 -22.79 12.86
N PRO A 257 -16.37 -22.49 14.02
CA PRO A 257 -16.73 -23.17 15.25
C PRO A 257 -18.12 -22.69 15.68
N HIS A 258 -19.07 -23.62 15.73
CA HIS A 258 -20.38 -23.44 16.35
C HIS A 258 -20.18 -23.18 17.84
N TRP A 259 -20.47 -21.96 18.29
CA TRP A 259 -20.75 -21.69 19.70
C TRP A 259 -22.26 -21.66 19.92
N PHE A 260 -22.67 -22.43 20.93
CA PHE A 260 -24.02 -22.65 21.40
C PHE A 260 -24.81 -21.35 21.58
N VAL A 261 -26.00 -21.28 20.97
CA VAL A 261 -27.08 -20.37 21.37
C VAL A 261 -28.01 -21.17 22.28
N VAL A 262 -27.87 -21.02 23.59
CA VAL A 262 -28.89 -21.45 24.56
C VAL A 262 -29.97 -20.37 24.57
N ARG A 263 -31.09 -20.63 23.88
CA ARG A 263 -32.35 -19.89 24.05
C ARG A 263 -33.07 -20.43 25.29
N VAL A 264 -33.17 -19.63 26.34
CA VAL A 264 -34.15 -19.82 27.41
C VAL A 264 -35.37 -18.99 27.02
N PHE A 265 -36.51 -19.64 26.78
CA PHE A 265 -37.83 -19.00 26.72
C PHE A 265 -38.56 -19.21 28.06
N PRO A 266 -39.42 -18.27 28.49
CA PRO A 266 -40.14 -18.35 29.75
C PRO A 266 -41.33 -19.31 29.65
N VAL A 267 -41.59 -20.01 30.76
CA VAL A 267 -42.80 -20.81 30.98
C VAL A 267 -43.89 -19.89 31.51
N GLN A 268 -45.03 -19.85 30.82
CA GLN A 268 -46.31 -19.37 31.37
C GLN A 268 -47.03 -20.54 32.03
N LEU A 269 -47.26 -20.42 33.34
CA LEU A 269 -48.53 -20.63 34.03
C LEU A 269 -48.44 -19.89 35.37
#